data_AF-A0A2G1WCR2-F1
#
_entry.id   AF-A0A2G1WCR2-F1
#
_cell.length_a   1.000
_cell.length_b   1.000
_cell.length_c   1.000
_cell.angle_alpha   90.00
_cell.angle_beta   90.00
_cell.angle_gamma   90.00
#
_symmetry.space_group_name_H-M   'P 1'
#
loop_
_entity.id
_entity.type
_entity.pdbx_description
1 polymer ?
#
loop_
_entity_poly.entity_id
_entity_poly.type
_entity_poly.pdbx_seq_one_letter_code
_entity_poly.pdbx_strand_id
1 'polypeptide(L)'
;MVQTVFQRLLALLADPRFHDETVDDDLTDAVTSLATDVEWQPVLDAMLDVLRDTSLASHWYDVVACLFGCDCHKLPLPCERSYLTALLYDCLRIKPDLGVTGLDLDAADNLVWSIVHHLKGVSYTSDYNPKADPDVFQHNIAR
;
A
#
# COMPACT_ATOMS: atom_id res chain seq x y z
N MET A 1 -27.44 -6.58 8.57
CA MET A 1 -26.65 -6.69 7.32
C MET A 1 -25.22 -6.94 7.76
N VAL A 2 -24.56 -8.01 7.33
CA VAL A 2 -23.16 -8.29 7.71
C VAL A 2 -22.27 -7.39 6.84
N GLN A 3 -21.42 -6.57 7.46
CA GLN A 3 -20.46 -5.74 6.72
C GLN A 3 -19.39 -6.64 6.07
N THR A 4 -19.03 -6.36 4.82
CA THR A 4 -17.91 -7.03 4.15
C THR A 4 -16.58 -6.56 4.72
N VAL A 5 -15.50 -7.34 4.53
CA VAL A 5 -14.14 -6.92 4.94
C VAL A 5 -13.75 -5.60 4.29
N PHE A 6 -14.08 -5.41 3.01
CA PHE A 6 -13.89 -4.15 2.31
C PHE A 6 -14.59 -2.96 2.98
N GLN A 7 -15.87 -3.12 3.38
CA GLN A 7 -16.60 -2.07 4.08
C GLN A 7 -16.01 -1.76 5.46
N ARG A 8 -15.53 -2.79 6.18
CA ARG A 8 -14.85 -2.62 7.47
C ARG A 8 -13.53 -1.89 7.29
N LEU A 9 -12.73 -2.25 6.29
CA LEU A 9 -11.47 -1.58 5.96
C LEU A 9 -11.70 -0.11 5.60
N LEU A 10 -12.66 0.18 4.71
CA LEU A 10 -12.99 1.57 4.36
C LEU A 10 -13.44 2.39 5.56
N ALA A 11 -14.19 1.78 6.50
CA ALA A 11 -14.58 2.46 7.73
C ALA A 11 -13.36 2.81 8.60
N LEU A 12 -12.34 1.94 8.68
CA LEU A 12 -11.08 2.25 9.35
C LEU A 12 -10.35 3.39 8.63
N LEU A 13 -10.16 3.28 7.31
CA LEU A 13 -9.44 4.29 6.52
C LEU A 13 -10.11 5.68 6.55
N ALA A 14 -11.43 5.74 6.74
CA ALA A 14 -12.18 6.99 6.84
C ALA A 14 -12.33 7.53 8.27
N ASP A 15 -11.89 6.79 9.29
CA ASP A 15 -12.08 7.19 10.68
C ASP A 15 -11.05 8.26 11.07
N PRO A 16 -11.49 9.50 11.39
CA PRO A 16 -10.60 10.62 11.66
C PRO A 16 -9.68 10.40 12.86
N ARG A 17 -9.99 9.44 13.74
CA ARG A 17 -9.13 9.10 14.89
C ARG A 17 -7.77 8.58 14.47
N PHE A 18 -7.68 7.95 13.30
CA PHE A 18 -6.44 7.39 12.76
C PHE A 18 -5.64 8.39 11.93
N HIS A 19 -6.16 9.61 11.74
CA HIS A 19 -5.51 10.68 10.98
C HIS A 19 -4.94 11.77 11.90
N ASP A 20 -4.91 11.50 13.21
CA ASP A 20 -4.29 12.38 14.19
C ASP A 20 -2.79 12.06 14.26
N GLU A 21 -1.96 12.98 13.74
CA GLU A 21 -0.49 12.88 13.70
C GLU A 21 0.17 12.73 15.09
N THR A 22 -0.60 12.83 16.18
CA THR A 22 -0.11 12.59 17.53
C THR A 22 -0.11 11.11 17.95
N VAL A 23 -0.65 10.20 17.11
CA VAL A 23 -0.75 8.77 17.41
C VAL A 23 -0.29 7.92 16.22
N ASP A 24 1.00 7.56 16.20
CA ASP A 24 1.72 7.03 15.03
C ASP A 24 1.45 5.55 14.68
N ASP A 25 0.58 4.83 15.41
CA ASP A 25 0.40 3.37 15.22
C ASP A 25 -1.06 2.88 15.19
N ASP A 26 -2.04 3.77 15.37
CA ASP A 26 -3.42 3.34 15.64
C ASP A 26 -4.10 2.65 14.43
N LEU A 27 -3.78 3.06 13.20
CA LEU A 27 -4.40 2.49 12.00
C LEU A 27 -3.90 1.08 11.71
N THR A 28 -2.58 0.87 11.76
CA THR A 28 -1.96 -0.43 11.51
C THR A 28 -2.42 -1.45 12.55
N ASP A 29 -2.55 -1.03 13.81
CA ASP A 29 -3.11 -1.87 14.88
C ASP A 29 -4.58 -2.22 14.63
N ALA A 30 -5.40 -1.24 14.21
CA ALA A 30 -6.80 -1.49 13.89
C ALA A 30 -6.98 -2.46 12.71
N VAL A 31 -6.13 -2.34 11.68
CA VAL A 31 -6.07 -3.26 10.54
C VAL A 31 -5.60 -4.65 10.97
N THR A 32 -4.62 -4.74 11.86
CA THR A 32 -4.14 -6.01 12.44
C THR A 32 -5.23 -6.68 13.26
N SER A 33 -6.00 -5.91 14.03
CA SER A 33 -7.16 -6.42 14.75
C SER A 33 -8.24 -6.92 13.78
N LEU A 34 -8.49 -6.22 12.67
CA LEU A 34 -9.40 -6.69 11.64
C LEU A 34 -8.93 -8.03 11.05
N ALA A 35 -7.64 -8.15 10.73
CA ALA A 35 -7.06 -9.39 10.22
C ALA A 35 -7.11 -10.55 11.24
N THR A 36 -7.09 -10.26 12.55
CA THR A 36 -7.29 -11.28 13.59
C THR A 36 -8.70 -11.87 13.55
N ASP A 37 -9.70 -11.07 13.18
CA ASP A 37 -11.10 -11.52 13.08
C ASP A 37 -11.41 -12.30 11.80
N VAL A 38 -10.79 -11.92 10.68
CA VAL A 38 -11.19 -12.38 9.33
C VAL A 38 -10.07 -13.02 8.52
N GLU A 39 -8.91 -13.24 9.13
CA GLU A 39 -7.65 -13.61 8.50
C GLU A 39 -7.04 -12.48 7.63
N TRP A 40 -5.75 -12.61 7.33
CA TRP A 40 -5.01 -11.59 6.57
C TRP A 40 -5.41 -11.54 5.10
N GLN A 41 -5.70 -12.69 4.48
CA GLN A 41 -5.93 -12.75 3.04
C GLN A 41 -7.10 -11.85 2.59
N PRO A 42 -8.29 -11.87 3.23
CA PRO A 42 -9.39 -10.98 2.84
C PRO A 42 -9.11 -9.50 3.08
N VAL A 43 -8.27 -9.16 4.06
CA VAL A 43 -7.87 -7.77 4.34
C VAL A 43 -6.92 -7.27 3.25
N LEU A 44 -5.94 -8.09 2.87
CA LEU A 44 -5.00 -7.78 1.81
C LEU A 44 -5.70 -7.67 0.44
N ASP A 45 -6.67 -8.54 0.16
CA ASP A 45 -7.51 -8.43 -1.04
C ASP A 45 -8.29 -7.11 -1.06
N ALA A 46 -8.88 -6.71 0.07
CA ALA A 46 -9.58 -5.44 0.20
C ALA A 46 -8.64 -4.23 0.02
N MET A 47 -7.42 -4.29 0.53
CA MET A 47 -6.40 -3.25 0.30
C MET A 47 -6.05 -3.11 -1.19
N LEU A 48 -5.87 -4.23 -1.89
CA LEU A 48 -5.65 -4.20 -3.34
C LEU A 48 -6.84 -3.58 -4.08
N ASP A 49 -8.06 -3.87 -3.66
CA ASP A 49 -9.26 -3.28 -4.27
C ASP A 49 -9.33 -1.76 -4.06
N VAL A 50 -8.90 -1.26 -2.89
CA VAL A 50 -8.74 0.18 -2.66
C VAL A 50 -7.67 0.77 -3.59
N LEU A 51 -6.52 0.12 -3.72
CA LEU A 51 -5.46 0.58 -4.64
C LEU A 51 -5.90 0.55 -6.10
N ARG A 52 -6.80 -0.36 -6.49
CA ARG A 52 -7.35 -0.51 -7.86
C ARG A 52 -8.41 0.52 -8.21
N ASP A 53 -9.10 1.10 -7.22
CA ASP A 53 -10.15 2.09 -7.45
C ASP A 53 -9.61 3.52 -7.35
N THR A 54 -9.58 4.24 -8.48
CA THR A 54 -9.16 5.64 -8.55
C THR A 54 -10.06 6.59 -7.76
N SER A 55 -11.32 6.24 -7.51
CA SER A 55 -12.23 7.05 -6.70
C SER A 55 -11.87 7.03 -5.20
N LEU A 56 -11.06 6.06 -4.78
CA LEU A 56 -10.56 5.89 -3.41
C LEU A 56 -9.12 6.38 -3.23
N ALA A 57 -8.60 7.17 -4.17
CA ALA A 57 -7.22 7.65 -4.17
C ALA A 57 -6.83 8.48 -2.92
N SER A 58 -7.82 9.01 -2.19
CA SER A 58 -7.59 9.66 -0.90
C SER A 58 -7.02 8.70 0.16
N HIS A 59 -7.33 7.40 0.08
CA HIS A 59 -6.90 6.39 1.05
C HIS A 59 -5.64 5.62 0.62
N TRP A 60 -5.09 5.90 -0.56
CA TRP A 60 -3.96 5.12 -1.07
C TRP A 60 -2.71 5.23 -0.19
N TYR A 61 -2.46 6.38 0.44
CA TYR A 61 -1.31 6.54 1.33
C TYR A 61 -1.39 5.55 2.50
N ASP A 62 -2.52 5.55 3.20
CA ASP A 62 -2.77 4.70 4.36
C ASP A 62 -2.66 3.21 4.00
N VAL A 63 -3.22 2.83 2.85
CA VAL A 63 -3.14 1.45 2.36
C VAL A 63 -1.70 1.06 2.03
N VAL A 64 -0.93 1.95 1.40
CA VAL A 64 0.49 1.72 1.13
C VAL A 64 1.27 1.57 2.44
N ALA A 65 0.99 2.37 3.47
CA ALA A 65 1.60 2.25 4.79
C ALA A 65 1.27 0.91 5.46
N CYS A 66 0.01 0.50 5.46
CA CYS A 66 -0.36 -0.82 5.98
C CYS A 66 0.31 -1.97 5.21
N LEU A 67 0.41 -1.88 3.87
CA LEU A 67 1.09 -2.88 3.05
C LEU A 67 2.59 -2.96 3.35
N PHE A 68 3.25 -1.81 3.59
CA PHE A 68 4.64 -1.79 4.03
C PHE A 68 4.82 -2.52 5.37
N GLY A 69 3.95 -2.25 6.35
CA GLY A 69 3.94 -2.98 7.62
C GLY A 69 3.78 -4.50 7.40
N CYS A 70 2.83 -4.91 6.56
CA CYS A 70 2.61 -6.32 6.23
C CYS A 70 3.84 -6.99 5.61
N ASP A 71 4.51 -6.31 4.68
CA ASP A 71 5.71 -6.80 4.01
C ASP A 71 6.91 -6.91 4.97
N CYS A 72 7.10 -5.93 5.87
CA CYS A 72 8.08 -6.01 6.96
C CYS A 72 7.85 -7.24 7.86
N HIS A 73 6.60 -7.60 8.11
CA HIS A 73 6.23 -8.80 8.88
C HIS A 73 6.24 -10.11 8.05
N LYS A 74 6.63 -10.06 6.77
CA LYS A 74 6.69 -11.20 5.84
C LYS A 74 5.36 -11.93 5.71
N LEU A 75 4.25 -11.19 5.78
CA LEU A 75 2.93 -11.76 5.52
C LEU A 75 2.84 -12.20 4.05
N PRO A 76 2.10 -13.28 3.76
CA PRO A 76 1.89 -13.71 2.39
C PRO A 76 1.12 -12.62 1.64
N LEU A 77 1.71 -12.10 0.57
CA LEU A 77 1.03 -11.12 -0.29
C LEU A 77 -0.09 -11.80 -1.07
N PRO A 78 -1.22 -11.12 -1.28
CA PRO A 78 -2.39 -11.67 -1.96
C PRO A 78 -2.18 -11.80 -3.48
N CYS A 79 -1.05 -11.34 -3.99
CA CYS A 79 -0.74 -11.28 -5.41
C CYS A 79 0.77 -11.42 -5.65
N GLU A 80 1.14 -11.59 -6.92
CA GLU A 80 2.53 -11.60 -7.32
C GLU A 80 3.21 -10.25 -7.01
N ARG A 81 4.46 -10.30 -6.53
CA ARG A 81 5.23 -9.10 -6.19
C ARG A 81 5.39 -8.14 -7.37
N SER A 82 5.53 -8.68 -8.58
CA SER A 82 5.63 -7.90 -9.82
C SER A 82 4.32 -7.18 -10.14
N TYR A 83 3.17 -7.80 -9.86
CA TYR A 83 1.85 -7.17 -10.01
C TYR A 83 1.67 -6.05 -8.99
N LEU A 84 2.00 -6.28 -7.71
CA LEU A 84 1.94 -5.24 -6.68
C LEU A 84 2.86 -4.05 -7.02
N THR A 85 4.06 -4.34 -7.51
CA THR A 85 5.01 -3.32 -8.00
C THR A 85 4.40 -2.50 -9.13
N ALA A 86 3.78 -3.15 -10.13
CA ALA A 86 3.12 -2.46 -11.24
C ALA A 86 1.97 -1.58 -10.75
N LEU A 87 1.15 -2.08 -9.83
CA LEU A 87 0.01 -1.35 -9.27
C LEU A 87 0.46 -0.10 -8.50
N LEU A 88 1.47 -0.23 -7.64
CA LEU A 88 2.03 0.88 -6.87
C LEU A 88 2.64 1.96 -7.79
N TYR A 89 3.32 1.56 -8.87
CA TYR A 89 3.86 2.50 -9.86
C TYR A 89 2.77 3.21 -10.67
N ASP A 90 1.66 2.53 -10.97
CA ASP A 90 0.50 3.17 -11.59
C ASP A 90 -0.19 4.15 -10.63
N CYS A 91 -0.30 3.82 -9.33
CA CYS A 91 -0.76 4.77 -8.32
C CYS A 91 0.16 6.00 -8.22
N LEU A 92 1.49 5.83 -8.22
CA LEU A 92 2.46 6.94 -8.28
C LEU A 92 2.32 7.79 -9.56
N ARG A 93 1.98 7.18 -10.70
CA ARG A 93 1.73 7.93 -11.94
C ARG A 93 0.53 8.88 -11.79
N ILE A 94 -0.52 8.44 -11.09
CA ILE A 94 -1.75 9.22 -10.86
C ILE A 94 -1.57 10.23 -9.73
N LYS A 95 -0.89 9.83 -8.65
CA LYS A 95 -0.60 10.63 -7.46
C LYS A 95 0.91 10.64 -7.18
N PRO A 96 1.68 11.56 -7.80
CA PRO A 96 3.15 11.58 -7.72
C PRO A 96 3.73 11.84 -6.33
N ASP A 97 2.93 12.40 -5.42
CA ASP A 97 3.23 12.64 -4.02
C ASP A 97 2.81 11.47 -3.10
N LEU A 98 2.32 10.36 -3.67
CA LEU A 98 1.99 9.16 -2.90
C LEU A 98 3.24 8.63 -2.19
N GLY A 99 3.11 8.42 -0.87
CA GLY A 99 4.20 7.92 -0.03
C GLY A 99 5.15 9.00 0.49
N VAL A 100 4.83 10.29 0.30
CA VAL A 100 5.56 11.43 0.87
C VAL A 100 4.75 12.03 2.03
N THR A 101 5.34 12.13 3.21
CA THR A 101 4.79 12.93 4.32
C THR A 101 5.48 14.29 4.36
N GLY A 102 4.78 15.32 4.86
CA GLY A 102 5.21 16.72 4.83
C GLY A 102 6.52 17.05 5.58
N LEU A 103 7.20 16.06 6.15
CA LEU A 103 8.46 16.21 6.88
C LEU A 103 9.70 15.88 6.04
N ASP A 104 9.59 15.14 4.93
CA ASP A 104 10.72 14.76 4.07
C ASP A 104 10.48 15.16 2.61
N LEU A 105 10.49 16.48 2.36
CA LEU A 105 10.52 17.05 1.01
C LEU A 105 11.84 16.78 0.27
N ASP A 106 12.87 16.32 0.98
CA ASP A 106 14.17 15.93 0.42
C ASP A 106 14.14 14.46 -0.05
N ALA A 107 13.25 14.14 -1.01
CA ALA A 107 13.37 13.14 -2.09
C ALA A 107 13.97 11.73 -1.82
N ALA A 108 14.21 11.32 -0.57
CA ALA A 108 15.07 10.20 -0.26
C ALA A 108 14.34 9.01 0.35
N ASP A 109 13.09 9.12 0.80
CA ASP A 109 12.31 8.01 1.36
C ASP A 109 10.85 8.06 0.90
N ASN A 110 10.60 7.80 -0.39
CA ASN A 110 9.24 7.55 -0.86
C ASN A 110 8.82 6.14 -0.40
N LEU A 111 7.77 6.04 0.42
CA LEU A 111 7.29 4.76 0.96
C LEU A 111 6.99 3.71 -0.12
N VAL A 112 6.50 4.12 -1.29
CA VAL A 112 6.29 3.22 -2.42
C VAL A 112 7.61 2.68 -2.95
N TRP A 113 8.66 3.50 -3.00
CA TRP A 113 10.00 3.04 -3.40
C TRP A 113 10.55 2.05 -2.37
N SER A 114 10.39 2.33 -1.07
CA SER A 114 10.80 1.41 0.00
C SER A 114 10.16 0.03 -0.12
N ILE A 115 8.84 -0.03 -0.36
CA ILE A 115 8.14 -1.30 -0.62
C ILE A 115 8.73 -1.99 -1.84
N VAL A 116 8.86 -1.30 -2.97
CA VAL A 116 9.27 -1.92 -4.24
C VAL A 116 10.71 -2.46 -4.19
N HIS A 117 11.63 -1.72 -3.56
CA HIS A 117 12.99 -2.20 -3.35
C HIS A 117 13.03 -3.47 -2.48
N HIS A 118 12.22 -3.53 -1.41
CA HIS A 118 12.13 -4.70 -0.55
C HIS A 118 11.49 -5.90 -1.28
N LEU A 119 10.40 -5.67 -2.04
CA LEU A 119 9.74 -6.71 -2.85
C LEU A 119 10.68 -7.35 -3.88
N LYS A 120 11.49 -6.52 -4.57
CA LYS A 120 12.45 -6.99 -5.58
C LYS A 120 13.74 -7.54 -4.95
N GLY A 121 14.04 -7.18 -3.70
CA GLY A 121 15.25 -7.61 -2.99
C GLY A 121 16.50 -6.88 -3.46
N VAL A 122 16.38 -5.63 -3.90
CA VAL A 122 17.50 -4.78 -4.33
C VAL A 122 17.73 -3.64 -3.35
N SER A 123 18.98 -3.18 -3.21
CA SER A 123 19.30 -2.02 -2.38
C SER A 123 18.49 -0.80 -2.83
N TYR A 124 18.08 0.04 -1.89
CA TYR A 124 17.46 1.33 -2.16
C TYR A 124 18.35 2.24 -3.05
N THR A 125 19.66 2.10 -2.94
CA THR A 125 20.65 2.83 -3.76
C THR A 125 20.92 2.20 -5.13
N SER A 126 20.16 1.18 -5.53
CA SER A 126 20.33 0.54 -6.84
C SER A 126 19.70 1.37 -7.97
N ASP A 127 20.27 1.29 -9.17
CA ASP A 127 19.69 1.88 -10.40
C ASP A 127 18.46 1.10 -10.92
N TYR A 128 17.75 0.40 -10.03
CA TYR A 128 16.59 -0.39 -10.40
C TYR A 128 15.46 0.53 -10.89
N ASN A 129 15.03 0.29 -12.13
CA ASN A 129 13.90 1.00 -12.73
C ASN A 129 12.75 0.02 -12.98
N PRO A 130 11.71 0.02 -12.12
CA PRO A 130 10.53 -0.83 -12.29
C PRO A 130 9.82 -0.64 -13.63
N LYS A 131 9.91 0.54 -14.25
CA LYS A 131 9.34 0.81 -15.57
C LYS A 131 10.10 0.12 -16.71
N ALA A 132 11.32 -0.34 -16.46
CA ALA A 132 12.14 -1.09 -17.40
C ALA A 132 12.20 -2.60 -17.07
N ASP A 133 11.55 -3.04 -15.98
CA ASP A 133 11.53 -4.44 -15.55
C ASP A 133 10.48 -5.22 -16.38
N PRO A 134 10.88 -6.23 -17.18
CA PRO A 134 9.95 -7.02 -17.99
C PRO A 134 8.86 -7.71 -17.17
N ASP A 135 9.18 -8.13 -15.94
CA ASP A 135 8.24 -8.84 -15.06
C ASP A 135 7.14 -7.90 -14.55
N VAL A 136 7.44 -6.60 -14.45
CA VAL A 136 6.49 -5.56 -14.06
C VAL A 136 5.72 -5.06 -15.28
N PHE A 137 6.42 -4.89 -16.41
CA PHE A 137 5.86 -4.38 -17.66
C PHE A 137 4.72 -5.24 -18.21
N GLN A 138 4.81 -6.57 -18.06
CA GLN A 138 3.77 -7.50 -18.55
C GLN A 138 2.37 -7.26 -17.94
N HIS A 139 2.28 -6.62 -16.76
CA HIS A 139 0.99 -6.36 -16.10
C HIS A 139 0.24 -5.16 -16.68
N ASN A 140 0.92 -4.28 -17.41
CA ASN A 140 0.39 -3.12 -18.16
C ASN A 140 -0.90 -2.48 -17.59
N ILE A 141 -0.81 -1.97 -16.35
CA ILE A 141 -1.93 -1.31 -15.67
C ILE A 141 -1.98 0.15 -16.14
N ALA A 142 -3.07 0.53 -16.82
CA ALA A 142 -3.36 1.91 -17.20
C ALA A 142 -4.82 2.23 -16.87
N ARG A 143 -5.02 3.04 -15.83
CA ARG A 143 -6.33 3.47 -15.31
C ARG A 143 -6.52 4.98 -15.49
#